data_AF-A0A0Q9MHZ7-F1
#
_entry.id   AF-A0A0Q9MHZ7-F1
#
_cell.length_a   1.000
_cell.length_b   1.000
_cell.length_c   1.000
_cell.angle_alpha   90.00
_cell.angle_beta   90.00
_cell.angle_gamma   90.00
#
_symmetry.space_group_name_H-M   'P 1'
#
loop_
_entity.id
_entity.type
_entity.pdbx_description
1 polymer ?
#
loop_
_entity_poly.entity_id
_entity_poly.type
_entity_poly.pdbx_seq_one_letter_code
_entity_poly.pdbx_strand_id
1 'polypeptide(L)'
;MNKVVMAIAVVFILIVMSLVLPSKSYACSCALQTDPIKAVEQSKAVFSGKVLAIEPKVLDIDGILDHKIAVHFDVEKSWKGMNQTQAIVLTNLGEPSCGYTFGQGETYLVFAYDYDFKENMLQTSSCSLTKKLTNATSELSKMAQGVEPIENVSFKGKMDTMAYTNKWAYLKAIYHRLVRYHLLEFVQVAVILVIGAGLLLIRARRKS
;
A
#
# COMPACT_ATOMS: atom_id res chain seq x y z
N MET A 1 10.56 18.81 51.90
CA MET A 1 10.78 18.65 50.45
C MET A 1 10.74 20.05 49.83
N ASN A 2 11.85 20.54 49.26
CA ASN A 2 11.94 21.92 48.78
C ASN A 2 10.93 22.17 47.66
N LYS A 3 10.18 23.28 47.73
CA LYS A 3 9.21 23.68 46.71
C LYS A 3 9.82 23.69 45.29
N VAL A 4 11.13 23.96 45.21
CA VAL A 4 11.94 23.89 43.98
C VAL A 4 12.08 22.46 43.43
N VAL A 5 12.32 21.46 44.29
CA VAL A 5 12.44 20.05 43.86
C VAL A 5 11.09 19.52 43.39
N MET A 6 10.00 19.92 44.05
CA MET A 6 8.65 19.56 43.63
C MET A 6 8.28 20.18 42.27
N ALA A 7 8.66 21.44 42.04
CA ALA A 7 8.44 22.11 40.75
C ALA A 7 9.23 21.46 39.61
N ILE A 8 10.50 21.09 39.84
CA ILE A 8 11.33 20.41 38.82
C ILE A 8 10.75 19.04 38.47
N ALA A 9 10.29 18.26 39.46
CA ALA A 9 9.68 16.96 39.23
C ALA A 9 8.39 17.08 38.38
N VAL A 10 7.54 18.07 38.68
CA VAL A 10 6.31 18.32 37.90
C VAL A 10 6.62 18.73 36.46
N VAL A 11 7.61 19.60 36.24
CA VAL A 11 8.03 20.01 34.88
C VAL A 11 8.61 18.82 34.10
N PHE A 12 9.42 17.98 34.75
CA PHE A 12 9.97 16.77 34.12
C PHE A 12 8.86 15.79 33.71
N ILE A 13 7.86 15.57 34.57
CA ILE A 13 6.71 14.71 34.27
C ILE A 13 5.93 15.26 33.06
N LEU A 14 5.69 16.58 32.99
CA LEU A 14 4.98 17.21 31.86
C LEU A 14 5.74 17.11 30.53
N ILE A 15 7.08 17.21 30.55
CA ILE A 15 7.94 17.02 29.38
C ILE A 15 7.88 15.57 28.91
N VAL A 16 7.99 14.60 29.83
CA VAL A 16 7.86 13.16 29.51
C VAL A 16 6.47 12.88 28.93
N MET A 17 5.40 13.43 29.50
CA MET A 17 4.03 13.22 29.02
C MET A 17 3.79 13.77 27.60
N SER A 18 4.47 14.87 27.25
CA SER A 18 4.41 15.47 25.92
C SER A 18 5.17 14.66 24.86
N LEU A 19 6.15 13.84 25.27
CA LEU A 19 6.87 12.91 24.40
C LEU A 19 6.08 11.61 24.12
N VAL A 20 5.02 11.31 24.89
CA VAL A 20 4.16 10.13 24.70
C VAL A 20 2.86 10.47 23.94
N LEU A 21 2.82 11.59 23.20
CA LEU A 21 1.70 11.85 22.30
C LEU A 21 1.59 10.68 21.31
N PRO A 22 0.43 9.98 21.24
CA PRO A 22 0.29 8.85 20.34
C PRO A 22 0.48 9.33 18.90
N SER A 23 1.44 8.74 18.20
CA SER A 23 1.54 8.81 16.75
C SER A 23 0.19 8.41 16.15
N LYS A 24 -0.31 9.16 15.17
CA LYS A 24 -1.61 8.89 14.54
C LYS A 24 -1.76 7.39 14.26
N SER A 25 -2.73 6.74 14.90
CA SER A 25 -3.12 5.38 14.53
C SER A 25 -3.92 5.48 13.24
N TYR A 26 -3.36 5.01 12.14
CA TYR A 26 -4.10 4.81 10.90
C TYR A 26 -4.96 3.55 11.05
N ALA A 27 -6.06 3.68 11.80
CA ALA A 27 -7.14 2.72 11.72
C ALA A 27 -7.80 2.85 10.33
N CYS A 28 -8.37 1.75 9.84
CA CYS A 28 -9.17 1.78 8.63
C CYS A 28 -10.40 2.70 8.81
N SER A 29 -10.38 3.88 8.19
CA SER A 29 -11.49 4.84 8.17
C SER A 29 -11.87 5.12 6.72
N CYS A 30 -12.55 4.17 6.10
CA CYS A 30 -13.07 4.30 4.75
C CYS A 30 -14.60 4.39 4.78
N ALA A 31 -15.17 5.09 3.81
CA ALA A 31 -16.61 5.05 3.58
C ALA A 31 -16.94 3.71 2.91
N LEU A 32 -17.61 2.82 3.66
CA LEU A 32 -18.12 1.57 3.12
C LEU A 32 -19.06 1.86 1.94
N GLN A 33 -18.74 1.31 0.77
CA GLN A 33 -19.64 1.38 -0.36
C GLN A 33 -20.78 0.38 -0.13
N THR A 34 -22.03 0.84 -0.26
CA THR A 34 -23.23 0.02 -0.04
C THR A 34 -24.13 -0.08 -1.27
N ASP A 35 -23.92 0.79 -2.25
CA ASP A 35 -24.68 0.83 -3.50
C ASP A 35 -23.92 0.08 -4.60
N PRO A 36 -24.43 -1.06 -5.11
CA PRO A 36 -23.74 -1.85 -6.12
C PRO A 36 -23.52 -1.09 -7.43
N ILE A 37 -24.46 -0.23 -7.84
CA ILE A 37 -24.36 0.50 -9.10
C ILE A 37 -23.21 1.51 -9.01
N LYS A 38 -23.18 2.30 -7.93
CA LYS A 38 -22.07 3.23 -7.67
C LYS A 38 -20.73 2.52 -7.49
N ALA A 39 -20.72 1.35 -6.85
CA ALA A 39 -19.51 0.56 -6.70
C ALA A 39 -18.95 0.11 -8.06
N VAL A 40 -19.81 -0.34 -8.98
CA VAL A 40 -19.42 -0.67 -10.36
C VAL A 40 -18.88 0.57 -11.08
N GLU A 41 -19.55 1.71 -10.97
CA GLU A 41 -19.11 2.97 -11.59
C GLU A 41 -17.72 3.41 -11.11
N GLN A 42 -17.46 3.33 -9.81
CA GLN A 42 -16.19 3.72 -9.20
C GLN A 42 -15.07 2.70 -9.40
N SER A 43 -15.39 1.44 -9.65
CA SER A 43 -14.40 0.37 -9.82
C SER A 43 -13.73 0.45 -11.19
N LYS A 44 -12.46 0.08 -11.25
CA LYS A 44 -11.76 -0.16 -12.51
C LYS A 44 -12.22 -1.48 -13.14
N ALA A 45 -12.33 -2.51 -12.31
CA ALA A 45 -12.77 -3.84 -12.72
C ALA A 45 -13.74 -4.42 -11.70
N VAL A 46 -14.76 -5.13 -12.19
CA VAL A 46 -15.72 -5.88 -11.37
C VAL A 46 -15.91 -7.25 -11.99
N PHE A 47 -15.60 -8.29 -11.22
CA PHE A 47 -15.65 -9.66 -11.72
C PHE A 47 -15.93 -10.64 -10.58
N SER A 48 -16.36 -11.84 -10.94
CA SER A 48 -16.46 -12.97 -10.04
C SER A 48 -15.40 -13.98 -10.41
N GLY A 49 -14.77 -14.57 -9.41
CA GLY A 49 -13.72 -15.54 -9.68
C GLY A 49 -13.34 -16.36 -8.47
N LYS A 50 -12.81 -17.54 -8.74
CA LYS A 50 -12.32 -18.49 -7.75
C LYS A 50 -10.87 -18.17 -7.40
N VAL A 51 -10.55 -18.16 -6.12
CA VAL A 51 -9.18 -17.93 -5.66
C VAL A 51 -8.34 -19.18 -5.92
N LEU A 52 -7.33 -19.05 -6.77
CA LEU A 52 -6.38 -20.12 -7.10
C LEU A 52 -5.21 -20.17 -6.11
N ALA A 53 -4.64 -19.01 -5.78
CA ALA A 53 -3.49 -18.88 -4.91
C ALA A 53 -3.47 -17.53 -4.19
N ILE A 54 -2.81 -17.48 -3.05
CA ILE A 54 -2.63 -16.28 -2.22
C ILE A 54 -1.17 -16.23 -1.82
N GLU A 55 -0.50 -15.12 -2.14
CA GLU A 55 0.93 -14.96 -1.89
C GLU A 55 1.24 -13.58 -1.30
N PRO A 56 2.22 -13.45 -0.40
CA PRO A 56 2.68 -12.14 0.04
C PRO A 56 3.34 -11.41 -1.12
N LYS A 57 3.11 -10.10 -1.21
CA LYS A 57 3.71 -9.23 -2.21
C LYS A 57 4.35 -8.03 -1.54
N VAL A 58 5.61 -7.76 -1.90
CA VAL A 58 6.31 -6.56 -1.46
C VAL A 58 6.60 -5.71 -2.69
N LEU A 59 6.24 -4.43 -2.59
CA LEU A 59 6.49 -3.42 -3.61
C LEU A 59 7.48 -2.41 -3.04
N ASP A 60 8.46 -2.03 -3.84
CA ASP A 60 9.36 -0.92 -3.54
C ASP A 60 8.81 0.33 -4.23
N ILE A 61 8.47 1.33 -3.43
CA ILE A 61 7.96 2.64 -3.84
C ILE A 61 9.01 3.65 -3.38
N ASP A 62 9.98 3.92 -4.26
CA ASP A 62 11.07 4.87 -4.01
C ASP A 62 11.84 4.65 -2.69
N GLY A 63 12.09 3.39 -2.33
CA GLY A 63 12.81 3.01 -1.11
C GLY A 63 11.90 2.73 0.09
N ILE A 64 10.59 2.96 -0.04
CA ILE A 64 9.58 2.58 0.95
C ILE A 64 8.97 1.24 0.53
N LEU A 65 8.97 0.29 1.46
CA LEU A 65 8.39 -1.03 1.23
C LEU A 65 6.90 -1.02 1.54
N ASP A 66 6.08 -1.31 0.55
CA ASP A 66 4.65 -1.53 0.70
C ASP A 66 4.33 -3.03 0.68
N HIS A 67 3.72 -3.49 1.77
CA HIS A 67 3.38 -4.89 2.00
C HIS A 67 1.92 -5.14 1.67
N LYS A 68 1.69 -6.04 0.71
CA LYS A 68 0.38 -6.44 0.21
C LYS A 68 0.24 -7.95 0.24
N ILE A 69 -1.00 -8.40 0.07
CA ILE A 69 -1.34 -9.76 -0.29
C ILE A 69 -1.78 -9.74 -1.76
N ALA A 70 -1.17 -10.58 -2.58
CA ALA A 70 -1.58 -10.78 -3.96
C ALA A 70 -2.47 -12.01 -4.04
N VAL A 71 -3.65 -11.84 -4.62
CA VAL A 71 -4.66 -12.89 -4.74
C VAL A 71 -4.86 -13.19 -6.21
N HIS A 72 -4.62 -14.44 -6.58
CA HIS A 72 -4.77 -14.96 -7.94
C HIS A 72 -6.16 -15.54 -8.11
N PHE A 73 -6.88 -15.03 -9.09
CA PHE A 73 -8.22 -15.46 -9.43
C PHE A 73 -8.26 -16.18 -10.78
N ASP A 74 -9.10 -17.20 -10.84
CA ASP A 74 -9.71 -17.72 -12.06
C ASP A 74 -11.02 -16.97 -12.27
N VAL A 75 -11.10 -16.14 -13.30
CA VAL A 75 -12.23 -15.25 -13.56
C VAL A 75 -13.34 -16.02 -14.26
N GLU A 76 -14.53 -16.01 -13.65
CA GLU A 76 -15.72 -16.71 -14.16
C GLU A 76 -16.63 -15.76 -14.94
N LYS A 77 -16.92 -14.58 -14.38
CA LYS A 77 -17.76 -13.54 -15.01
C LYS A 77 -17.23 -12.15 -14.72
N SER A 78 -17.53 -11.22 -15.62
CA SER A 78 -17.12 -9.83 -15.54
C SER A 78 -18.30 -8.91 -15.79
N TRP A 79 -18.36 -7.83 -15.01
CA TRP A 79 -19.34 -6.75 -15.16
C TRP A 79 -18.68 -5.47 -15.63
N LYS A 80 -17.36 -5.35 -15.46
CA LYS A 80 -16.59 -4.19 -15.89
C LYS A 80 -15.11 -4.52 -15.97
N GLY A 81 -14.45 -4.04 -17.03
CA GLY A 81 -12.99 -3.85 -17.08
C GLY A 81 -12.12 -5.11 -16.98
N MET A 82 -12.70 -6.32 -16.89
CA MET A 82 -11.97 -7.58 -16.83
C MET A 82 -12.35 -8.47 -18.01
N ASN A 83 -11.46 -8.58 -19.00
CA ASN A 83 -11.65 -9.46 -20.16
C ASN A 83 -10.78 -10.71 -20.10
N GLN A 84 -9.88 -10.80 -19.12
CA GLN A 84 -8.90 -11.86 -18.94
C GLN A 84 -9.46 -13.00 -18.10
N THR A 85 -9.11 -14.24 -18.44
CA THR A 85 -9.53 -15.46 -17.70
C THR A 85 -8.88 -15.57 -16.32
N GLN A 86 -7.81 -14.83 -16.05
CA GLN A 86 -7.20 -14.77 -14.73
C GLN A 86 -6.94 -13.32 -14.34
N ALA A 87 -6.87 -13.07 -13.04
CA ALA A 87 -6.53 -11.75 -12.49
C ALA A 87 -5.63 -11.90 -11.27
N ILE A 88 -4.75 -10.90 -11.05
CA ILE A 88 -4.07 -10.74 -9.76
C ILE A 88 -4.56 -9.42 -9.16
N VAL A 89 -5.17 -9.50 -7.98
CA VAL A 89 -5.63 -8.33 -7.23
C VAL A 89 -4.86 -8.24 -5.92
N LEU A 90 -4.38 -7.05 -5.60
CA LEU A 90 -3.68 -6.75 -4.37
C LEU A 90 -4.67 -6.37 -3.26
N THR A 91 -4.37 -6.71 -2.02
CA THR A 91 -5.08 -6.19 -0.86
C THR A 91 -4.12 -5.96 0.30
N ASN A 92 -4.55 -5.19 1.29
CA ASN A 92 -3.75 -4.93 2.49
C ASN A 92 -3.70 -6.19 3.39
N LEU A 93 -2.80 -6.20 4.37
CA LEU A 93 -2.47 -7.38 5.20
C LEU A 93 -3.60 -7.91 6.11
N GLY A 94 -4.75 -7.24 6.16
CA GLY A 94 -5.91 -7.66 6.94
C GLY A 94 -6.77 -6.48 7.40
N GLU A 95 -7.79 -6.77 8.20
CA GLU A 95 -8.81 -5.81 8.62
C GLU A 95 -8.27 -4.50 9.24
N PRO A 96 -7.23 -4.51 10.11
CA PRO A 96 -6.71 -3.28 10.70
C PRO A 96 -6.19 -2.28 9.66
N SER A 97 -5.80 -2.78 8.48
CA SER A 97 -5.26 -2.01 7.37
C SER A 97 -6.24 -1.92 6.18
N CYS A 98 -7.54 -2.13 6.39
CA CYS A 98 -8.54 -2.22 5.30
C CYS A 98 -8.31 -3.36 4.29
N GLY A 99 -7.60 -4.40 4.69
CA GLY A 99 -7.37 -5.59 3.86
C GLY A 99 -8.61 -6.47 3.83
N TYR A 100 -8.91 -7.06 2.67
CA TYR A 100 -9.95 -8.07 2.54
C TYR A 100 -9.33 -9.46 2.65
N THR A 101 -9.89 -10.31 3.52
CA THR A 101 -9.38 -11.68 3.73
C THR A 101 -10.04 -12.65 2.75
N PHE A 102 -9.23 -13.21 1.85
CA PHE A 102 -9.64 -14.23 0.90
C PHE A 102 -9.32 -15.64 1.40
N GLY A 103 -10.15 -16.61 1.03
CA GLY A 103 -9.92 -18.03 1.22
C GLY A 103 -9.58 -18.69 -0.12
N GLN A 104 -8.53 -19.49 -0.14
CA GLN A 104 -8.16 -20.26 -1.34
C GLN A 104 -9.25 -21.28 -1.68
N GLY A 105 -9.56 -21.43 -2.97
CA GLY A 105 -10.60 -22.33 -3.47
C GLY A 105 -12.03 -21.76 -3.40
N GLU A 106 -12.22 -20.62 -2.75
CA GLU A 106 -13.52 -19.96 -2.63
C GLU A 106 -13.75 -18.97 -3.78
N THR A 107 -15.02 -18.74 -4.15
CA THR A 107 -15.40 -17.80 -5.20
C THR A 107 -15.93 -16.50 -4.60
N TYR A 108 -15.50 -15.36 -5.17
CA TYR A 108 -15.83 -14.02 -4.69
C TYR A 108 -16.39 -13.16 -5.82
N LEU A 109 -17.26 -12.21 -5.47
CA LEU A 109 -17.51 -11.01 -6.28
C LEU A 109 -16.50 -9.96 -5.84
N VAL A 110 -15.66 -9.48 -6.76
CA VAL A 110 -14.53 -8.59 -6.49
C VAL A 110 -14.76 -7.25 -7.17
N PHE A 111 -14.69 -6.19 -6.38
CA PHE A 111 -14.65 -4.80 -6.83
C PHE A 111 -13.22 -4.30 -6.69
N ALA A 112 -12.57 -4.05 -7.82
CA ALA A 112 -11.15 -3.71 -7.89
C ALA A 112 -10.93 -2.32 -8.49
N TYR A 113 -9.94 -1.63 -7.96
CA TYR A 113 -9.54 -0.27 -8.32
C TYR A 113 -8.10 -0.26 -8.80
N ASP A 114 -7.68 0.80 -9.48
CA ASP A 114 -6.28 1.00 -9.81
C ASP A 114 -5.45 1.14 -8.52
N TYR A 115 -4.25 0.58 -8.52
CA TYR A 115 -3.29 0.75 -7.45
C TYR A 115 -2.47 2.02 -7.68
N ASP A 116 -2.64 2.99 -6.78
CA ASP A 116 -2.20 4.38 -6.98
C ASP A 116 -0.70 4.54 -7.26
N PHE A 117 0.14 3.66 -6.73
CA PHE A 117 1.60 3.80 -6.80
C PHE A 117 2.24 3.12 -8.01
N LYS A 118 1.49 2.28 -8.74
CA LYS A 118 2.05 1.57 -9.90
C LYS A 118 0.96 1.12 -10.86
N GLU A 119 1.11 1.57 -12.09
CA GLU A 119 0.16 1.35 -13.19
C GLU A 119 -0.12 -0.13 -13.44
N ASN A 120 -1.33 -0.40 -13.94
CA ASN A 120 -1.79 -1.73 -14.36
C ASN A 120 -1.76 -2.79 -13.26
N MET A 121 -1.78 -2.37 -11.99
CA MET A 121 -2.06 -3.27 -10.86
C MET A 121 -3.41 -2.92 -10.27
N LEU A 122 -4.19 -3.96 -10.00
CA LEU A 122 -5.49 -3.84 -9.37
C LEU A 122 -5.35 -4.04 -7.86
N GLN A 123 -6.12 -3.29 -7.09
CA GLN A 123 -6.24 -3.48 -5.65
C GLN A 123 -7.70 -3.53 -5.21
N THR A 124 -7.94 -4.16 -4.06
CA THR A 124 -9.23 -4.18 -3.38
C THR A 124 -9.05 -4.09 -1.86
N SER A 125 -10.13 -3.78 -1.16
CA SER A 125 -10.14 -3.53 0.28
C SER A 125 -11.42 -4.04 0.92
N SER A 126 -11.42 -4.19 2.24
CA SER A 126 -12.62 -4.48 3.02
C SER A 126 -13.68 -3.37 2.97
N CYS A 127 -13.30 -2.20 2.46
CA CYS A 127 -14.19 -1.05 2.26
C CYS A 127 -15.02 -1.15 0.97
N SER A 128 -14.57 -1.99 0.05
CA SER A 128 -15.27 -2.24 -1.20
C SER A 128 -16.48 -3.15 -0.98
N LEU A 129 -17.35 -3.27 -1.97
CA LEU A 129 -18.44 -4.26 -1.97
C LEU A 129 -17.96 -5.70 -2.24
N THR A 130 -16.64 -5.94 -2.26
CA THR A 130 -16.07 -7.27 -2.42
C THR A 130 -16.58 -8.21 -1.33
N LYS A 131 -17.09 -9.37 -1.72
CA LYS A 131 -17.62 -10.36 -0.79
C LYS A 131 -17.64 -11.76 -1.42
N LYS A 132 -17.79 -12.81 -0.59
CA LYS A 132 -18.01 -14.17 -1.08
C LYS A 132 -19.21 -14.19 -2.02
N LEU A 133 -19.10 -14.91 -3.15
CA LEU A 133 -20.13 -14.92 -4.18
C LEU A 133 -21.47 -15.45 -3.65
N THR A 134 -21.44 -16.42 -2.72
CA THR A 134 -22.62 -16.95 -2.02
C THR A 134 -23.41 -15.88 -1.26
N ASN A 135 -22.74 -14.80 -0.86
CA ASN A 135 -23.33 -13.71 -0.07
C ASN A 135 -23.62 -12.47 -0.93
N ALA A 136 -23.44 -12.56 -2.26
CA ALA A 136 -23.54 -11.43 -3.19
C ALA A 136 -24.88 -11.36 -3.94
N THR A 137 -25.86 -12.19 -3.59
CA THR A 137 -27.14 -12.28 -4.31
C THR A 137 -27.87 -10.93 -4.40
N SER A 138 -27.82 -10.12 -3.35
CA SER A 138 -28.44 -8.78 -3.31
C SER A 138 -27.76 -7.76 -4.22
N GLU A 139 -26.44 -7.86 -4.38
CA GLU A 139 -25.65 -7.00 -5.25
C GLU A 139 -25.87 -7.40 -6.71
N LEU A 140 -25.77 -8.70 -6.98
CA LEU A 140 -25.91 -9.26 -8.32
C LEU A 140 -27.29 -9.00 -8.93
N SER A 141 -28.37 -9.00 -8.12
CA SER A 141 -29.72 -8.70 -8.61
C SER A 141 -29.92 -7.24 -9.05
N LYS A 142 -29.05 -6.33 -8.59
CA LYS A 142 -29.07 -4.90 -8.95
C LYS A 142 -28.10 -4.57 -10.07
N MET A 143 -27.22 -5.49 -10.43
CA MET A 143 -26.22 -5.33 -11.47
C MET A 143 -26.72 -5.94 -12.78
N ALA A 144 -26.12 -5.52 -13.91
CA ALA A 144 -26.38 -6.15 -15.20
C ALA A 144 -25.92 -7.62 -15.21
N GLN A 145 -26.28 -8.37 -16.25
CA GLN A 145 -25.79 -9.74 -16.41
C GLN A 145 -24.29 -9.72 -16.76
N GLY A 146 -23.50 -10.50 -16.02
CA GLY A 146 -22.06 -10.60 -16.26
C GLY A 146 -21.72 -11.38 -17.53
N VAL A 147 -20.62 -11.01 -18.18
CA VAL A 147 -20.09 -11.67 -19.38
C VAL A 147 -18.89 -12.55 -19.04
N GLU A 148 -18.67 -13.61 -19.80
CA GLU A 148 -17.48 -14.46 -19.65
C GLU A 148 -16.24 -13.74 -20.20
N PRO A 149 -15.06 -13.92 -19.58
CA PRO A 149 -13.82 -13.38 -20.11
C PRO A 149 -13.44 -14.07 -21.43
N ILE A 150 -12.90 -13.29 -22.37
CA ILE A 150 -12.57 -13.74 -23.73
C ILE A 150 -11.07 -13.93 -23.96
N GLU A 151 -10.23 -13.32 -23.14
CA GLU A 151 -8.78 -13.35 -23.28
C GLU A 151 -8.18 -14.40 -22.34
N ASN A 152 -7.69 -15.50 -22.90
CA ASN A 152 -7.09 -16.56 -22.10
C ASN A 152 -5.66 -16.21 -21.68
N VAL A 153 -5.44 -16.00 -20.39
CA VAL A 153 -4.14 -15.69 -19.80
C VAL A 153 -3.82 -16.63 -18.63
N SER A 154 -2.52 -16.82 -18.37
CA SER A 154 -2.05 -17.60 -17.23
C SER A 154 -1.08 -16.78 -16.38
N PHE A 155 -1.44 -16.55 -15.12
CA PHE A 155 -0.62 -15.82 -14.16
C PHE A 155 0.13 -16.71 -13.18
N LYS A 156 0.07 -18.04 -13.35
CA LYS A 156 0.79 -18.99 -12.48
C LYS A 156 2.28 -18.67 -12.36
N GLY A 157 2.98 -18.46 -13.49
CA GLY A 157 4.40 -18.09 -13.44
C GLY A 157 4.70 -16.76 -12.74
N LYS A 158 3.77 -15.80 -12.80
CA LYS A 158 3.88 -14.51 -12.08
C LYS A 158 3.67 -14.70 -10.56
N MET A 159 2.81 -15.64 -10.17
CA MET A 159 2.64 -16.05 -8.77
C MET A 159 3.88 -16.79 -8.25
N ASP A 160 4.38 -17.78 -9.00
CA ASP A 160 5.53 -18.62 -8.61
C ASP A 160 6.82 -17.79 -8.39
N THR A 161 6.95 -16.66 -9.08
CA THR A 161 8.11 -15.75 -8.97
C THR A 161 7.96 -14.70 -7.87
N MET A 162 6.85 -14.65 -7.13
CA MET A 162 6.61 -13.61 -6.11
C MET A 162 7.68 -13.61 -5.01
N ALA A 163 8.04 -14.78 -4.48
CA ALA A 163 9.08 -14.90 -3.46
C ALA A 163 10.42 -14.29 -3.92
N TYR A 164 10.80 -14.53 -5.17
CA TYR A 164 12.01 -13.95 -5.77
C TYR A 164 11.88 -12.44 -5.94
N THR A 165 10.78 -11.97 -6.54
CA THR A 165 10.57 -10.52 -6.76
C THR A 165 10.49 -9.73 -5.45
N ASN A 166 9.97 -10.34 -4.37
CA ASN A 166 9.93 -9.72 -3.05
C ASN A 166 11.36 -9.53 -2.49
N LYS A 167 12.23 -10.55 -2.59
CA LYS A 167 13.65 -10.42 -2.19
C LYS A 167 14.33 -9.28 -2.94
N TRP A 168 14.07 -9.13 -4.24
CA TRP A 168 14.59 -8.01 -5.03
C TRP A 168 14.06 -6.66 -4.58
N ALA A 169 12.78 -6.56 -4.19
CA ALA A 169 12.21 -5.33 -3.65
C ALA A 169 12.94 -4.90 -2.36
N TYR A 170 13.20 -5.83 -1.43
CA TYR A 170 14.00 -5.53 -0.23
C TYR A 170 15.41 -5.05 -0.57
N LEU A 171 16.12 -5.74 -1.47
CA LEU A 171 17.47 -5.35 -1.87
C LEU A 171 17.51 -3.96 -2.52
N LYS A 172 16.54 -3.65 -3.38
CA LYS A 172 16.42 -2.32 -4.00
C LYS A 172 16.11 -1.24 -2.98
N ALA A 173 15.19 -1.50 -2.04
CA ALA A 173 14.88 -0.54 -0.98
C ALA A 173 16.09 -0.25 -0.08
N ILE A 174 16.87 -1.27 0.27
CA ILE A 174 18.13 -1.11 1.01
C ILE A 174 19.11 -0.24 0.22
N TYR A 175 19.27 -0.51 -1.08
CA TYR A 175 20.13 0.30 -1.95
C TYR A 175 19.67 1.76 -2.04
N HIS A 176 18.38 2.01 -2.23
CA HIS A 176 17.83 3.37 -2.24
C HIS A 176 18.06 4.10 -0.92
N ARG A 177 17.84 3.42 0.21
CA ARG A 177 18.00 4.00 1.54
C ARG A 177 19.46 4.29 1.89
N LEU A 178 20.38 3.38 1.56
CA LEU A 178 21.79 3.50 1.93
C LEU A 178 22.61 4.34 0.93
N VAL A 179 22.31 4.25 -0.35
CA VAL A 179 23.16 4.83 -1.41
C VAL A 179 22.51 6.07 -2.00
N ARG A 180 21.27 5.98 -2.49
CA ARG A 180 20.64 7.06 -3.27
C ARG A 180 20.30 8.29 -2.42
N TYR A 181 19.73 8.10 -1.23
CA TYR A 181 19.33 9.22 -0.36
C TYR A 181 20.51 9.85 0.38
N HIS A 182 21.46 9.04 0.88
CA HIS A 182 22.65 9.60 1.53
C HIS A 182 23.59 10.33 0.56
N LEU A 183 23.66 9.96 -0.72
CA LEU A 183 24.47 10.71 -1.69
C LEU A 183 24.05 12.19 -1.75
N LEU A 184 22.74 12.46 -1.71
CA LEU A 184 22.20 13.82 -1.71
C LEU A 184 22.54 14.57 -0.42
N GLU A 185 22.48 13.91 0.74
CA GLU A 185 22.92 14.51 2.00
C GLU A 185 24.43 14.79 2.01
N PHE A 186 25.26 13.87 1.51
CA PHE A 186 26.71 14.07 1.41
C PHE A 186 27.06 15.23 0.47
N VAL A 187 26.36 15.36 -0.67
CA VAL A 187 26.51 16.51 -1.57
C VAL A 187 26.10 17.82 -0.88
N GLN A 188 24.98 17.83 -0.14
CA GLN A 188 24.56 19.03 0.61
C GLN A 188 25.59 19.43 1.67
N VAL A 189 26.10 18.46 2.46
CA VAL A 189 27.14 18.72 3.47
C VAL A 189 28.41 19.24 2.82
N ALA A 190 28.86 18.66 1.70
CA ALA A 190 30.03 19.11 0.97
C ALA A 190 29.87 20.57 0.48
N VAL A 191 28.71 20.93 -0.07
CA VAL A 191 28.40 22.30 -0.51
C VAL A 191 28.45 23.29 0.67
N ILE A 192 27.86 22.93 1.83
CA ILE A 192 27.90 23.76 3.04
C ILE A 192 29.35 23.98 3.51
N LEU A 193 30.18 22.94 3.51
CA LEU A 193 31.59 23.03 3.90
C LEU A 193 32.38 23.93 2.96
N VAL A 194 32.17 23.81 1.64
CA VAL A 194 32.84 24.66 0.64
C VAL A 194 32.45 26.14 0.79
N ILE A 195 31.16 26.42 0.97
CA ILE A 195 30.67 27.79 1.20
C ILE A 195 31.24 28.36 2.51
N GLY A 196 31.21 27.57 3.59
CA GLY A 196 31.76 27.95 4.90
C GLY A 196 33.25 28.25 4.83
N ALA A 197 34.04 27.40 4.16
CA ALA A 197 35.47 27.63 3.94
C ALA A 197 35.73 28.89 3.10
N GLY A 198 34.94 29.11 2.03
CA GLY A 198 35.03 30.32 1.21
C GLY A 198 34.77 31.60 2.01
N LEU A 199 33.74 31.62 2.86
CA LEU A 199 33.42 32.77 3.72
C LEU A 199 34.53 33.04 4.76
N LEU A 200 35.10 31.98 5.35
CA LEU A 200 36.24 32.13 6.28
C LEU A 200 37.47 32.72 5.59
N LEU A 201 37.78 32.29 4.37
CA LEU A 201 38.89 32.83 3.58
C LEU A 201 38.67 34.31 3.22
N ILE A 202 37.45 34.70 2.82
CA ILE A 202 37.10 36.10 2.55
C ILE A 202 37.23 36.96 3.82
N ARG A 203 36.78 36.45 4.97
CA ARG A 203 36.88 37.16 6.25
C ARG A 203 38.33 37.31 6.70
N ALA A 204 39.17 36.28 6.49
CA ALA A 204 40.60 36.35 6.78
C ALA A 204 41.31 37.41 5.91
N ARG A 205 40.96 37.50 4.62
CA ARG A 205 41.51 38.50 3.70
C ARG A 205 41.07 39.94 4.00
N ARG A 206 39.87 40.17 4.55
CA ARG A 206 39.41 41.52 4.97
C ARG A 206 40.03 42.01 6.26
N LYS A 207 40.63 41.12 7.06
CA LYS A 207 41.23 41.43 8.36
C LYS A 207 42.75 41.64 8.27
N SER A 208 43.34 41.38 7.09
CA SER A 208 44.71 41.71 6.70
C SER A 208 44.71 42.97 5.83
#